data_AF-A0A0A8XTG0-F1
#
_entry.id   AF-A0A0A8XTG0-F1
#
_cell.length_a   1.000
_cell.length_b   1.000
_cell.length_c   1.000
_cell.angle_alpha   90.00
_cell.angle_beta   90.00
_cell.angle_gamma   90.00
#
_symmetry.space_group_name_H-M   'P 1'
#
loop_
_entity.id
_entity.type
_entity.pdbx_description
1 polymer ?
#
loop_
_entity_poly.entity_id
_entity_poly.type
_entity_poly.pdbx_seq_one_letter_code
_entity_poly.pdbx_strand_id
1 'polypeptide(L)' 'MREEFDKADWSSWNIKILLDILLEETEAGNRPCGNMTTRAYKNLAVKYFEKT' A
#
# COMPACT_ATOMS: atom_id res chain seq x y z
N MET A 1 -9.89 -13.41 -25.03
CA MET A 1 -9.51 -14.00 -23.74
C MET A 1 -9.91 -13.01 -22.66
N ARG A 2 -10.63 -13.42 -21.61
CA ARG A 2 -10.62 -12.61 -20.39
C ARG A 2 -9.19 -12.70 -19.89
N GLU A 3 -8.49 -11.58 -19.80
CA GLU A 3 -7.35 -11.53 -18.90
C GLU A 3 -7.91 -11.92 -17.53
N GLU A 4 -7.58 -13.13 -17.07
CA GLU A 4 -7.67 -13.41 -15.65
C GLU A 4 -6.80 -12.34 -15.02
N PHE A 5 -7.43 -11.33 -14.39
CA PHE A 5 -6.70 -10.46 -13.49
C PHE A 5 -6.01 -11.41 -12.53
N ASP A 6 -4.69 -11.52 -12.68
CA ASP A 6 -3.88 -12.29 -11.76
C ASP A 6 -4.28 -11.79 -10.37
N LYS A 7 -4.83 -12.70 -9.57
CA LYS A 7 -5.40 -12.30 -8.29
C LYS A 7 -4.27 -11.64 -7.53
N ALA A 8 -4.57 -10.53 -6.85
CA ALA A 8 -3.56 -9.80 -6.09
C ALA A 8 -2.70 -10.79 -5.26
N ASP A 9 -1.38 -10.74 -5.44
CA ASP A 9 -0.44 -11.61 -4.75
C ASP A 9 -0.32 -11.17 -3.29
N TRP A 10 -1.10 -11.79 -2.43
CA TRP A 10 -1.10 -11.56 -0.99
C TRP A 10 -0.07 -12.43 -0.24
N SER A 11 1.09 -12.70 -0.85
CA SER A 11 2.20 -13.33 -0.14
C SER A 11 2.57 -12.57 1.13
N SER A 12 3.15 -13.26 2.12
CA SER A 12 3.59 -12.62 3.37
C SER A 12 4.59 -11.49 3.13
N TRP A 13 5.38 -11.57 2.05
CA TRP A 13 6.29 -10.52 1.61
C TRP A 13 5.53 -9.25 1.18
N ASN A 14 4.55 -9.41 0.29
CA ASN A 14 3.70 -8.31 -0.19
C ASN A 14 2.89 -7.67 0.94
N ILE A 15 2.31 -8.47 1.83
CA ILE A 15 1.60 -7.97 3.02
C ILE A 15 2.55 -7.17 3.91
N LYS A 16 3.77 -7.66 4.14
CA LYS A 16 4.76 -6.95 4.95
C LYS A 16 5.10 -5.59 4.34
N ILE A 17 5.39 -5.53 3.04
CA ILE A 17 5.68 -4.27 2.35
C ILE A 17 4.49 -3.30 2.47
N LEU A 18 3.28 -3.78 2.23
CA LEU A 18 2.07 -2.97 2.36
C LEU A 18 1.95 -2.37 3.77
N LEU A 19 2.11 -3.19 4.81
CA LEU A 19 1.97 -2.75 6.20
C LEU A 19 3.09 -1.80 6.63
N ASP A 20 4.33 -2.06 6.21
CA ASP A 20 5.48 -1.18 6.49
C ASP A 20 5.22 0.22 5.90
N ILE A 21 4.72 0.32 4.65
CA ILE A 21 4.40 1.61 4.04
C ILE A 21 3.22 2.30 4.75
N LEU A 22 2.17 1.57 5.12
CA LEU A 22 1.04 2.14 5.86
C LEU A 22 1.45 2.68 7.24
N LEU A 23 2.41 2.03 7.89
CA LEU A 23 3.01 2.50 9.14
C LEU A 23 3.80 3.79 8.91
N GLU A 24 4.68 3.83 7.90
CA GLU A 24 5.44 5.04 7.54
C GLU A 24 4.52 6.23 7.28
N GLU A 25 3.43 6.04 6.53
CA GLU A 25 2.48 7.12 6.23
C GLU A 25 1.68 7.55 7.47
N THR A 26 1.44 6.63 8.41
CA THR A 26 0.82 6.95 9.70
C THR A 26 1.76 7.81 10.55
N GLU A 27 3.04 7.45 10.63
CA GLU A 27 4.08 8.21 11.32
C GLU A 27 4.32 9.58 10.69
N ALA A 28 4.16 9.69 9.37
CA ALA A 28 4.20 10.96 8.63
C ALA A 28 2.94 11.84 8.82
N GLY A 29 1.97 11.41 9.63
CA GLY A 29 0.75 12.16 9.89
C GLY A 29 -0.31 12.09 8.78
N ASN A 30 -0.14 11.21 7.79
CA ASN A 30 -1.10 11.04 6.69
C ASN A 30 -2.30 10.15 7.07
N ARG A 31 -2.59 10.00 8.38
CA ARG A 31 -3.75 9.27 8.92
C ARG A 31 -4.59 10.11 9.90
N PRO A 32 -5.13 11.28 9.51
CA PRO A 32 -5.98 12.07 10.38
C PRO A 32 -7.28 11.31 10.71
N CYS A 33 -7.70 11.37 11.96
CA CYS A 33 -8.94 10.74 12.45
C CYS A 33 -9.04 9.22 12.14
N GLY A 34 -7.90 8.54 11.99
CA GLY A 34 -7.85 7.10 11.75
C GLY A 34 -8.04 6.67 10.28
N ASN A 35 -8.22 7.62 9.35
CA ASN A 35 -8.36 7.36 7.92
C ASN A 35 -7.12 7.83 7.16
N MET A 36 -6.66 7.06 6.18
CA MET A 36 -5.55 7.47 5.32
C MET A 36 -5.99 8.61 4.40
N THR A 37 -5.12 9.61 4.24
CA THR A 37 -5.36 10.69 3.28
C THR A 37 -5.20 10.21 1.83
N THR A 38 -5.71 10.98 0.88
CA THR A 38 -5.43 10.77 -0.55
C THR A 38 -3.93 10.78 -0.85
N ARG A 39 -3.14 11.57 -0.12
CA ARG A 39 -1.68 11.60 -0.24
C ARG A 39 -1.07 10.26 0.19
N ALA A 40 -1.49 9.73 1.33
CA ALA A 40 -1.06 8.41 1.79
C ALA A 40 -1.33 7.32 0.74
N TYR A 41 -2.51 7.29 0.13
CA TYR A 41 -2.80 6.29 -0.91
C TYR A 41 -1.94 6.45 -2.18
N LYS A 42 -1.63 7.69 -2.58
CA LYS A 42 -0.71 7.94 -3.71
C LYS A 42 0.71 7.47 -3.38
N ASN A 43 1.19 7.81 -2.19
CA ASN A 43 2.51 7.37 -1.71
C ASN A 43 2.58 5.85 -1.62
N LEU A 44 1.52 5.22 -1.09
CA LEU A 44 1.38 3.76 -0.98
C LEU A 44 1.56 3.09 -2.34
N ALA A 45 0.81 3.53 -3.36
CA ALA A 45 0.86 2.94 -4.70
C ALA A 45 2.27 3.06 -5.31
N VAL A 46 2.91 4.23 -5.20
CA VAL A 46 4.26 4.46 -5.73
C VAL A 46 5.30 3.61 -4.98
N LYS A 47 5.35 3.71 -3.65
CA LYS A 47 6.32 2.98 -2.83
C LYS A 47 6.16 1.47 -2.94
N TYR A 48 4.92 0.99 -3.06
CA TYR A 48 4.64 -0.43 -3.20
C TYR A 48 5.18 -0.94 -4.53
N PHE A 49 4.84 -0.27 -5.65
CA PHE A 49 5.36 -0.60 -6.98
C PHE A 49 6.90 -0.57 -7.06
N GLU A 50 7.56 0.30 -6.30
CA GLU A 50 9.03 0.34 -6.24
C GLU A 50 9.65 -0.80 -5.43
N LYS A 51 8.89 -1.45 -4.55
CA LYS A 51 9.37 -2.48 -3.61
C LYS A 51 8.94 -3.91 -3.97
N THR A 52 8.05 -4.07 -4.96
CA THR A 52 7.51 -5.35 -5.45
C THR A 52 7.74 -5.48 -6.94
#